data_AF-A0A455B2G3-F1
#
_entry.id   AF-A0A455B2G3-F1
#
_cell.length_a   1.000
_cell.length_b   1.000
_cell.length_c   1.000
_cell.angle_alpha   90.00
_cell.angle_beta   90.00
_cell.angle_gamma   90.00
#
_symmetry.space_group_name_H-M   'P 1'
#
loop_
_entity.id
_entity.type
_entity.pdbx_description
1 polymer ?
#
loop_
_entity_poly.entity_id
_entity_poly.type
_entity_poly.pdbx_seq_one_letter_code
_entity_poly.pdbx_strand_id
1 'polypeptide(L)'
;MPSETPQAEERSAGCPHHLSGAHLGKGSLEKEPLGDKEDKEVLWIRPDAPSRCSWQLGRPATNSPHHHTALAKSPKILPDILKKIGDTPMVRINKIGRSFGLKCEL
;
A
#
# COMPACT_ATOMS: atom_id res chain seq x y z
N MET A 1 21.39 5.62 42.97
CA MET A 1 20.94 6.63 42.00
C MET A 1 19.90 5.95 41.12
N PRO A 2 18.60 6.26 41.26
CA PRO A 2 17.59 5.75 40.34
C PRO A 2 17.73 6.44 38.98
N SER A 3 17.72 5.64 37.92
CA SER A 3 17.86 6.07 36.53
C SER A 3 16.52 6.61 36.00
N GLU A 4 16.50 7.84 35.52
CA GLU A 4 15.37 8.41 34.79
C GLU A 4 15.56 8.15 33.28
N THR A 5 14.57 7.54 32.64
CA THR A 5 14.44 7.48 31.19
C THR A 5 13.74 8.76 30.68
N PRO A 6 14.24 9.44 29.64
CA PRO A 6 13.52 10.54 29.04
C PRO A 6 12.32 10.02 28.24
N GLN A 7 11.13 10.56 28.50
CA GLN A 7 9.96 10.36 27.66
C GLN A 7 10.17 11.02 26.29
N ALA A 8 9.93 10.26 25.22
CA ALA A 8 9.84 10.83 23.88
C ALA A 8 8.41 11.39 23.68
N GLU A 9 8.30 12.70 23.49
CA GLU A 9 7.05 13.35 23.09
C GLU A 9 6.64 12.89 21.69
N GLU A 10 5.45 12.32 21.58
CA GLU A 10 4.81 11.96 20.32
C GLU A 10 4.19 13.20 19.69
N ARG A 11 4.93 13.89 18.81
CA ARG A 11 4.39 14.98 18.00
C ARG A 11 3.79 14.43 16.72
N SER A 12 2.47 14.25 16.72
CA SER A 12 1.68 14.01 15.51
C SER A 12 1.70 15.26 14.63
N ALA A 13 2.51 15.25 13.56
CA ALA A 13 2.43 16.24 12.50
C ALA A 13 1.26 15.87 11.57
N GLY A 14 0.04 16.19 12.00
CA GLY A 14 -1.17 16.05 11.19
C GLY A 14 -1.19 17.03 10.01
N CYS A 15 -1.59 16.56 8.83
CA CYS A 15 -1.79 17.38 7.64
C CYS A 15 -2.88 18.46 7.86
N PRO A 16 -2.65 19.73 7.48
CA PRO A 16 -3.47 20.88 7.88
C PRO A 16 -4.69 21.15 6.99
N HIS A 17 -5.35 20.12 6.46
CA HIS A 17 -6.60 20.32 5.69
C HIS A 17 -7.80 19.90 6.52
N HIS A 18 -7.98 20.62 7.64
CA HIS A 18 -9.22 20.64 8.40
C HIS A 18 -9.78 22.08 8.35
N LEU A 19 -10.67 22.32 7.40
CA LEU A 19 -11.57 23.47 7.37
C LEU A 19 -12.98 22.87 7.31
N SER A 20 -13.56 22.57 8.47
CA SER A 20 -14.47 23.44 9.23
C SER A 20 -15.75 23.75 8.46
N GLY A 21 -16.87 23.22 8.97
CA GLY A 21 -18.20 23.48 8.44
C GLY A 21 -19.32 22.74 9.16
N ALA A 22 -19.27 22.64 10.49
CA ALA A 22 -20.46 22.28 11.27
C ALA A 22 -21.36 23.52 11.41
N HIS A 23 -22.54 23.50 10.81
CA HIS A 23 -23.64 24.38 11.25
C HIS A 23 -24.89 23.54 11.49
N LEU A 24 -25.18 23.36 12.78
CA LEU A 24 -26.43 22.88 13.33
C LEU A 24 -27.45 24.03 13.26
N GLY A 25 -28.51 23.89 12.47
CA GLY A 25 -29.61 24.84 12.39
C GLY A 25 -30.90 24.14 12.00
N LYS A 26 -31.85 24.06 12.95
CA LYS A 26 -33.22 23.60 12.72
C LYS A 26 -34.03 24.67 11.97
N GLY A 27 -34.72 24.27 10.89
CA GLY A 27 -36.09 24.74 10.62
C GLY A 27 -36.38 25.54 9.34
N SER A 28 -37.03 24.85 8.39
CA SER A 28 -38.21 25.25 7.58
C SER A 28 -38.11 26.10 6.30
N LEU A 29 -38.85 25.62 5.28
CA LEU A 29 -39.33 26.25 4.02
C LEU A 29 -38.23 26.50 2.95
N GLU A 30 -38.29 26.08 1.69
CA GLU A 30 -39.34 25.59 0.79
C GLU A 30 -38.77 24.54 -0.19
N LYS A 31 -39.65 23.75 -0.79
CA LYS A 31 -39.35 22.64 -1.69
C LYS A 31 -39.48 23.12 -3.13
N GLU A 32 -38.36 23.24 -3.84
CA GLU A 32 -38.31 23.38 -5.31
C GLU A 32 -37.29 22.35 -5.85
N PRO A 33 -37.59 21.61 -6.94
CA PRO A 33 -36.71 20.56 -7.45
C PRO A 33 -35.63 21.20 -8.32
N LEU A 34 -34.45 21.42 -7.73
CA LEU A 34 -33.28 21.87 -8.48
C LEU A 34 -32.70 20.66 -9.22
N GLY A 35 -32.91 20.66 -10.53
CA GLY A 35 -32.66 19.56 -11.43
C GLY A 35 -31.21 19.06 -11.47
N ASP A 36 -31.13 17.86 -12.03
CA ASP A 36 -29.94 17.10 -12.40
C ASP A 36 -28.85 17.99 -12.98
N LYS A 37 -27.96 18.47 -12.10
CA LYS A 37 -26.65 18.94 -12.51
C LYS A 37 -25.71 17.85 -12.08
N GLU A 38 -25.40 17.01 -13.06
CA GLU A 38 -24.29 16.07 -13.04
C GLU A 38 -23.06 16.76 -12.44
N ASP A 39 -22.87 16.59 -11.14
CA ASP A 39 -21.56 16.65 -10.55
C ASP A 39 -20.81 15.46 -11.18
N LYS A 40 -20.12 15.72 -12.29
CA LYS A 40 -19.08 14.82 -12.80
C LYS A 40 -17.95 14.90 -11.79
N GLU A 41 -18.19 14.23 -10.66
CA GLU A 41 -17.28 14.07 -9.56
C GLU A 41 -15.97 13.54 -10.13
N VAL A 42 -14.87 14.15 -9.68
CA VAL A 42 -13.52 13.82 -10.09
C VAL A 42 -13.30 12.31 -9.89
N LEU A 43 -13.19 11.56 -10.99
CA LEU A 43 -12.93 10.11 -11.01
C LEU A 43 -11.47 9.81 -10.58
N TRP A 44 -11.08 10.27 -9.41
CA TRP A 44 -9.79 9.98 -8.81
C TRP A 44 -9.97 8.96 -7.69
N ILE A 45 -9.45 7.75 -7.93
CA ILE A 45 -9.44 6.69 -6.92
C ILE A 45 -8.31 6.98 -5.95
N ARG A 46 -8.62 7.12 -4.66
CA ARG A 46 -7.59 7.27 -3.64
C ARG A 46 -6.73 6.01 -3.55
N PRO A 47 -5.40 6.13 -3.43
CA PRO A 47 -4.49 4.98 -3.39
C PRO A 47 -4.58 4.17 -2.09
N ASP A 48 -5.22 4.69 -1.04
CA ASP A 48 -5.38 4.04 0.27
C ASP A 48 -6.71 3.28 0.43
N ALA A 49 -7.50 3.15 -0.64
CA ALA A 49 -8.71 2.32 -0.60
C ALA A 49 -8.36 0.87 -0.19
N PRO A 50 -9.14 0.25 0.71
CA PRO A 50 -8.85 -1.10 1.16
C PRO A 50 -8.94 -2.10 0.00
N SER A 51 -8.03 -3.09 0.01
CA SER A 51 -8.02 -4.13 -1.02
C SER A 51 -9.31 -4.94 -1.02
N ARG A 52 -9.85 -5.20 -2.21
CA ARG A 52 -11.00 -6.10 -2.42
C ARG A 52 -10.57 -7.52 -2.81
N CYS A 53 -9.27 -7.82 -2.78
CA CYS A 53 -8.75 -9.14 -3.09
C CYS A 53 -9.29 -10.18 -2.09
N SER A 54 -9.89 -11.25 -2.60
CA SER A 54 -10.47 -12.33 -1.79
C SER A 54 -9.49 -13.51 -1.57
N TRP A 55 -8.19 -13.32 -1.85
CA TRP A 55 -7.19 -14.35 -1.61
C TRP A 55 -7.05 -14.64 -0.11
N GLN A 56 -6.92 -15.92 0.23
CA GLN A 56 -6.70 -16.39 1.60
C GLN A 56 -5.74 -17.58 1.56
N LEU A 57 -4.88 -17.71 2.57
CA LEU A 57 -3.95 -18.83 2.71
C LEU A 57 -4.72 -20.16 2.68
N GLY A 58 -4.23 -21.14 1.91
CA GLY A 58 -4.85 -22.45 1.76
C GLY A 58 -5.93 -22.56 0.68
N ARG A 59 -6.40 -21.46 0.09
CA ARG A 59 -7.28 -21.55 -1.09
C ARG A 59 -6.51 -22.09 -2.30
N PRO A 60 -7.11 -22.99 -3.12
CA PRO A 60 -6.48 -23.48 -4.34
C PRO A 60 -6.12 -22.35 -5.30
N ALA A 61 -4.95 -22.45 -5.96
CA ALA A 61 -4.53 -21.49 -6.96
C ALA A 61 -5.50 -21.41 -8.16
N THR A 62 -6.20 -22.51 -8.46
CA THR A 62 -7.25 -22.59 -9.50
C THR A 62 -8.43 -21.66 -9.23
N ASN A 63 -8.64 -21.25 -7.98
CA ASN A 63 -9.71 -20.32 -7.61
C ASN A 63 -9.30 -18.85 -7.81
N SER A 64 -8.05 -18.59 -8.20
CA SER A 64 -7.58 -17.24 -8.46
C SER A 64 -8.22 -16.72 -9.76
N PRO A 65 -8.89 -15.55 -9.75
CA PRO A 65 -9.46 -14.95 -10.95
C PRO A 65 -8.41 -14.20 -11.80
N HIS A 66 -7.15 -14.18 -11.37
CA HIS A 66 -6.09 -13.40 -12.00
C HIS A 66 -5.35 -14.20 -13.07
N HIS A 67 -4.76 -13.49 -14.04
CA HIS A 67 -3.81 -14.06 -14.97
C HIS A 67 -2.47 -14.34 -14.27
N HIS A 68 -1.92 -15.54 -14.48
CA HIS A 68 -0.64 -15.96 -13.88
C HIS A 68 0.38 -16.24 -14.98
N THR A 69 1.60 -15.74 -14.81
CA THR A 69 2.71 -15.99 -15.72
C THR A 69 3.81 -16.74 -14.97
N ALA A 70 4.29 -17.86 -15.53
CA ALA A 70 5.43 -18.59 -14.98
C ALA A 70 6.76 -17.92 -15.35
N LEU A 71 7.80 -18.13 -14.54
CA LEU A 71 9.15 -17.68 -14.87
C LEU A 71 9.67 -18.44 -16.10
N ALA A 72 10.07 -17.70 -17.12
CA ALA A 72 10.67 -18.24 -18.33
C ALA A 72 12.20 -18.17 -18.24
N LYS A 73 12.90 -19.17 -18.81
CA LYS A 73 14.36 -19.14 -18.91
C LYS A 73 14.78 -18.02 -19.87
N SER A 74 15.74 -17.22 -19.45
CA SER A 74 16.38 -16.20 -20.31
C SER A 74 17.06 -16.87 -21.53
N PRO A 75 16.73 -16.45 -22.78
CA PRO A 75 17.41 -16.96 -23.97
C PRO A 75 18.87 -16.45 -24.03
N LYS A 76 19.70 -17.12 -24.84
CA LYS A 76 21.12 -16.74 -25.00
C LYS A 76 21.30 -15.31 -25.54
N ILE A 77 20.46 -14.95 -26.51
CA ILE A 77 20.41 -13.60 -27.08
C ILE A 77 19.07 -13.02 -26.64
N LEU A 78 19.12 -11.96 -25.85
CA LEU A 78 17.91 -11.26 -25.42
C LEU A 78 17.40 -10.41 -26.59
N PRO A 79 16.08 -10.42 -26.86
CA PRO A 79 15.51 -9.61 -27.93
C PRO A 79 15.51 -8.11 -27.56
N ASP A 80 15.42 -7.80 -26.27
CA ASP A 80 15.43 -6.44 -25.74
C ASP A 80 15.91 -6.44 -24.26
N ILE A 81 16.15 -5.24 -23.72
CA ILE A 81 16.65 -5.07 -22.36
C ILE A 81 15.60 -5.40 -21.28
N LEU A 82 14.30 -5.32 -21.59
CA LEU A 82 13.24 -5.66 -20.64
C LEU A 82 13.25 -7.16 -20.31
N LYS A 83 13.73 -8.00 -21.24
CA LYS A 83 13.95 -9.44 -20.98
C LYS A 83 15.11 -9.73 -20.02
N LYS A 84 15.83 -8.71 -19.55
CA LYS A 84 16.83 -8.85 -18.49
C LYS A 84 16.26 -8.67 -17.07
N ILE A 85 14.99 -8.24 -16.95
CA ILE A 85 14.26 -8.10 -15.68
C ILE A 85 13.91 -9.48 -15.11
N GLY A 86 14.04 -9.64 -13.79
CA GLY A 86 13.93 -10.94 -13.13
C GLY A 86 15.30 -11.63 -13.07
N ASP A 87 15.31 -12.92 -12.77
CA ASP A 87 16.54 -13.73 -12.59
C ASP A 87 17.59 -13.05 -11.67
N THR A 88 17.13 -12.33 -10.64
CA THR A 88 18.00 -11.61 -9.71
C THR A 88 18.69 -12.59 -8.78
N PRO A 89 20.02 -12.48 -8.57
CA PRO A 89 20.74 -13.43 -7.75
C PRO A 89 20.36 -13.28 -6.27
N MET A 90 20.21 -14.41 -5.59
CA MET A 90 20.13 -14.46 -4.13
C MET A 90 21.55 -14.65 -3.58
N VAL A 91 22.09 -13.61 -2.92
CA VAL A 91 23.49 -13.57 -2.46
C VAL A 91 23.57 -13.66 -0.94
N ARG A 92 24.38 -14.58 -0.43
CA ARG A 92 24.60 -14.79 1.01
C ARG A 92 25.32 -13.62 1.69
N ILE A 93 24.86 -13.26 2.88
CA ILE A 93 25.43 -12.23 3.76
C ILE A 93 26.47 -12.83 4.71
N ASN A 94 27.72 -12.76 4.30
CA ASN A 94 28.80 -13.46 4.99
C ASN A 94 29.36 -12.73 6.24
N LYS A 95 29.30 -11.40 6.32
CA LYS A 95 29.99 -10.64 7.38
C LYS A 95 29.03 -10.06 8.40
N ILE A 96 27.99 -9.36 7.93
CA ILE A 96 27.05 -8.63 8.78
C ILE A 96 26.32 -9.59 9.73
N GLY A 97 25.79 -10.72 9.24
CA GLY A 97 25.11 -11.68 10.12
C GLY A 97 26.01 -12.19 11.25
N ARG A 98 27.25 -12.55 10.92
CA ARG A 98 28.24 -12.99 11.92
C ARG A 98 28.62 -11.88 12.90
N SER A 99 28.77 -10.63 12.46
CA SER A 99 29.13 -9.52 13.35
C SER A 99 28.04 -9.21 14.39
N PHE A 100 26.79 -9.57 14.10
CA PHE A 100 25.66 -9.46 15.04
C PHE A 100 25.29 -10.79 15.72
N GLY A 101 26.15 -11.81 15.62
CA GLY A 101 25.96 -13.10 16.29
C GLY A 101 24.85 -13.98 15.71
N LEU A 102 24.37 -13.70 14.49
CA LEU A 102 23.42 -14.57 13.80
C LEU A 102 24.08 -15.92 13.48
N LYS A 103 23.35 -17.00 13.79
CA LYS A 103 23.78 -18.39 13.59
C LYS A 103 23.10 -19.06 12.40
N CYS A 104 22.08 -18.43 11.83
CA CYS A 104 21.42 -18.90 10.61
C CYS A 104 22.18 -18.45 9.35
N GLU A 105 21.86 -19.05 8.22
CA GLU A 105 22.20 -18.48 6.92
C GLU A 105 21.37 -17.21 6.71
N LEU A 106 22.03 -16.17 6.22
CA LEU A 106 21.44 -14.91 5.82
C LEU A 106 21.85 -14.62 4.39
#